data_AF-A0A0F9E802-F1
#
_entry.id   AF-A0A0F9E802-F1
#
_cell.length_a   1.000
_cell.length_b   1.000
_cell.length_c   1.000
_cell.angle_alpha   90.00
_cell.angle_beta   90.00
_cell.angle_gamma   90.00
#
_symmetry.space_group_name_H-M   'P 1'
#
loop_
_entity.id
_entity.type
_entity.pdbx_description
1 polymer ?
#
loop_
_entity_poly.entity_id
_entity_poly.type
_entity_poly.pdbx_seq_one_letter_code
_entity_poly.pdbx_strand_id
1 'polypeptide(L)' 'MKKAHFTDSQILAILKQAESGVPIPELCREHGMGNSTFYKWRAKYGGMDASLMT' A
#
# COMPACT_ATOMS: atom_id res chain seq x y z
N MET A 1 -14.03 -17.13 8.10
CA MET A 1 -13.72 -15.82 7.49
C MET A 1 -12.30 -15.44 7.90
N LYS A 2 -11.30 -15.63 7.02
CA LYS A 2 -9.93 -15.24 7.36
C LYS A 2 -9.91 -13.71 7.35
N LYS A 3 -9.87 -13.07 8.53
CA LYS A 3 -9.82 -11.60 8.65
C LYS A 3 -8.69 -11.11 7.74
N ALA A 4 -9.02 -10.27 6.76
CA ALA A 4 -8.00 -9.57 5.99
C ALA A 4 -7.11 -8.83 7.01
N HIS A 5 -5.81 -9.12 7.01
CA HIS A 5 -4.85 -8.57 7.98
C HIS A 5 -4.80 -7.03 7.95
N PHE A 6 -5.26 -6.42 6.85
CA PHE A 6 -5.29 -4.99 6.63
C PHE A 6 -6.61 -4.58 6.00
N THR A 7 -7.18 -3.50 6.52
CA THR A 7 -8.37 -2.83 5.95
C THR A 7 -7.98 -1.91 4.79
N ASP A 8 -8.91 -1.59 3.88
CA ASP A 8 -8.66 -0.66 2.76
C ASP A 8 -8.10 0.70 3.23
N SER A 9 -8.59 1.22 4.36
CA SER A 9 -8.06 2.47 4.94
C SER A 9 -6.60 2.34 5.41
N GLN A 10 -6.21 1.19 5.99
CA GLN A 10 -4.81 0.95 6.35
C GLN A 10 -3.93 0.83 5.10
N ILE A 11 -4.41 0.17 4.05
CA ILE A 11 -3.70 0.05 2.78
C ILE A 11 -3.41 1.43 2.19
N LEU A 12 -4.43 2.30 2.13
CA LEU A 12 -4.29 3.66 1.62
C LEU A 12 -3.35 4.52 2.47
N ALA A 13 -3.41 4.40 3.80
CA ALA A 13 -2.48 5.10 4.69
C ALA A 13 -1.02 4.71 4.45
N ILE A 14 -0.76 3.41 4.27
CA ILE A 14 0.60 2.88 4.02
C ILE A 14 1.11 3.31 2.64
N LEU A 15 0.26 3.27 1.61
CA LEU A 15 0.62 3.78 0.28
C LEU A 15 0.99 5.27 0.35
N LYS A 16 0.20 6.07 1.06
CA LYS A 16 0.47 7.51 1.24
C LYS A 16 1.76 7.79 2.02
N GLN A 17 2.12 6.96 3.01
CA GLN A 17 3.42 7.07 3.69
C GLN A 17 4.58 6.83 2.72
N ALA A 18 4.46 5.84 1.83
CA ALA A 18 5.48 5.59 0.81
C ALA A 18 5.59 6.76 -0.20
N GLU A 19 4.47 7.37 -0.58
CA GLU A 19 4.45 8.59 -1.42
C GLU A 19 5.06 9.81 -0.71
N SER A 20 4.94 9.88 0.62
CA SER A 20 5.59 10.91 1.43
C SER A 20 7.12 10.75 1.53
N GLY A 21 7.69 9.74 0.86
CA GLY A 21 9.13 9.49 0.81
C GLY A 21 9.63 8.46 1.83
N VAL A 22 8.73 7.77 2.55
CA VAL A 22 9.15 6.70 3.46
C VAL A 22 9.58 5.48 2.64
N PRO A 23 10.78 4.92 2.89
CA PRO A 23 11.25 3.74 2.16
C PRO A 23 10.33 2.53 2.40
N ILE A 24 9.82 1.96 1.30
CA ILE A 24 9.00 0.74 1.30
C ILE A 24 9.57 -0.41 2.15
N PRO A 25 10.88 -0.74 2.14
CA PRO A 25 11.39 -1.82 2.99
C PRO A 25 11.22 -1.57 4.49
N GLU A 26 11.33 -0.31 4.94
CA GLU A 26 11.10 0.06 6.34
C GLU A 26 9.61 -0.02 6.68
N LEU A 27 8.73 0.49 5.81
CA LEU A 27 7.28 0.34 5.94
C LEU A 27 6.85 -1.13 6.02
N CYS A 28 7.45 -2.00 5.19
CA CYS A 28 7.19 -3.43 5.24
C CYS A 28 7.59 -4.04 6.59
N ARG A 29 8.74 -3.64 7.13
CA ARG A 29 9.23 -4.13 8.40
C ARG A 29 8.41 -3.61 9.59
N GLU A 30 8.02 -2.35 9.58
CA GLU A 30 7.21 -1.71 10.62
C GLU A 30 5.80 -2.28 10.69
N HIS A 31 5.14 -2.45 9.54
CA HIS A 31 3.76 -2.96 9.46
C HIS A 31 3.68 -4.49 9.41
N GLY A 32 4.80 -5.21 9.43
CA GLY A 32 4.83 -6.67 9.29
C GLY A 32 4.27 -7.16 7.94
N MET A 33 4.48 -6.37 6.89
CA MET A 33 4.02 -6.62 5.54
C MET A 33 5.15 -7.18 4.67
N GLY A 34 4.84 -8.03 3.69
CA GLY A 34 5.79 -8.40 2.64
C GLY A 34 5.82 -7.38 1.49
N ASN A 35 6.99 -7.11 0.92
CA ASN A 35 7.15 -6.16 -0.19
C ASN A 35 6.22 -6.48 -1.37
N SER A 36 6.00 -7.77 -1.64
CA SER A 36 5.08 -8.25 -2.68
C SER A 36 3.64 -7.77 -2.48
N THR A 37 3.20 -7.67 -1.22
CA THR A 37 1.87 -7.18 -0.85
C THR A 37 1.75 -5.68 -1.13
N PHE A 38 2.80 -4.90 -0.80
CA PHE A 38 2.83 -3.48 -1.09
C PHE A 38 2.67 -3.19 -2.59
N TYR A 39 3.44 -3.88 -3.45
CA TYR A 39 3.32 -3.67 -4.91
C TYR A 39 1.96 -4.11 -5.46
N LYS A 40 1.36 -5.18 -4.91
CA LYS A 40 -0.02 -5.57 -5.25
C LYS A 40 -1.02 -4.48 -4.89
N TRP A 41 -0.88 -3.85 -3.72
CA TRP A 41 -1.72 -2.72 -3.34
C TRP A 41 -1.47 -1.50 -4.21
N ARG A 42 -0.22 -1.21 -4.56
CA ARG A 42 0.10 -0.09 -5.45
C ARG A 42 -0.46 -0.30 -6.86
N ALA A 43 -0.55 -1.54 -7.35
CA ALA A 43 -1.22 -1.86 -8.61
C ALA A 43 -2.75 -1.75 -8.50
N LYS A 44 -3.35 -2.19 -7.39
CA LYS A 44 -4.81 -2.19 -7.17
C LYS A 44 -5.37 -0.80 -6.84
N TYR A 45 -4.70 -0.06 -5.96
CA TYR A 45 -5.15 1.22 -5.42
C TYR A 45 -4.34 2.41 -5.98
N GLY A 46 -3.05 2.22 -6.29
CA GLY A 46 -2.22 3.29 -6.87
C GLY A 46 -2.49 3.56 -8.36
N GLY A 47 -3.13 2.64 -9.08
CA GLY A 47 -3.64 2.88 -10.45
C GLY A 47 -4.99 3.61 -10.49
N MET A 48 -5.67 3.75 -9.35
CA MET A 48 -6.96 4.45 -9.27
C MET A 48 -6.80 5.97 -9.43
N ASP A 49 -5.60 6.51 -9.16
CA ASP A 49 -5.22 7.90 -9.41
C ASP A 49 -4.68 8.12 -10.84
N ALA A 50 -3.88 7.18 -11.36
CA ALA A 50 -3.31 7.25 -12.72
C ALA A 50 -4.37 7.19 -13.85
N SER A 51 -5.55 6.63 -13.58
CA SER A 51 -6.65 6.59 -14.56
C SER A 51 -7.45 7.91 -14.65
N LEU A 52 -7.17 8.91 -13.80
CA LEU A 52 -7.76 10.26 -13.88
C LEU A 52 -6.82 11.27 -14.58
N MET A 53 -5.66 10.81 -15.09
CA MET A 53 -4.72 11.62 -15.88
C MET A 53 -4.67 11.17 -17.36
N THR A 54 -5.83 11.03 -18.01
CA THR A 54 -5.94 11.10 -19.47
C THR A 54 -7.08 11.99 -19.91
#